data_AF-A0A6L7YDJ2-F1
#
_entry.id   AF-A0A6L7YDJ2-F1
#
_cell.length_a   1.000
_cell.length_b   1.000
_cell.length_c   1.000
_cell.angle_alpha   90.00
_cell.angle_beta   90.00
_cell.angle_gamma   90.00
#
_symmetry.space_group_name_H-M   'P 1'
#
loop_
_entity.id
_entity.type
_entity.pdbx_description
1 polymer ?
#
loop_
_entity_poly.entity_id
_entity_poly.type
_entity_poly.pdbx_seq_one_letter_code
_entity_poly.pdbx_strand_id
1 'polypeptide(L)'
;MSDQAPADDVRMDEDLSTECANWVAEQLSEEFGGFIAAEVVDAVLEFEADIRIAEHDPEMDHASMAERLLERLAEEGAPTDQQWGVTPHLLMEILFWEDEFRGLAGRARRVRPHAGGPR
;
A
#
# COMPACT_ATOMS: atom_id res chain seq x y z
N MET A 1 10.99 -25.42 -5.41
CA MET A 1 9.74 -25.59 -4.65
C MET A 1 9.20 -24.19 -4.49
N SER A 2 8.04 -23.88 -5.09
CA SER A 2 7.48 -22.52 -5.01
C SER A 2 7.05 -22.29 -3.56
N ASP A 3 7.79 -21.40 -2.90
CA ASP A 3 7.48 -20.87 -1.58
C ASP A 3 6.41 -19.78 -1.80
N GLN A 4 5.20 -20.20 -2.14
CA GLN A 4 4.08 -19.29 -2.28
C GLN A 4 3.66 -18.89 -0.87
N ALA A 5 3.88 -17.63 -0.49
CA ALA A 5 3.28 -17.11 0.74
C ALA A 5 1.77 -17.38 0.69
N PRO A 6 1.17 -17.96 1.74
CA PRO A 6 -0.27 -18.19 1.79
C PRO A 6 -1.00 -16.86 1.57
N ALA A 7 -2.17 -16.87 0.93
CA ALA A 7 -2.99 -15.66 0.74
C ALA A 7 -3.31 -14.95 2.08
N ASP A 8 -3.29 -15.71 3.17
CA ASP A 8 -3.45 -15.24 4.54
C ASP A 8 -2.29 -14.35 5.03
N ASP A 9 -1.11 -14.41 4.41
CA ASP A 9 0.01 -13.50 4.72
C ASP A 9 -0.11 -12.16 3.95
N VAL A 10 -0.85 -12.15 2.84
CA VAL A 10 -1.06 -10.94 2.01
C VAL A 10 -2.12 -10.04 2.66
N ARG A 11 -3.27 -10.60 3.03
CA ARG A 11 -4.37 -9.83 3.64
C ARG A 11 -4.22 -9.72 5.16
N MET A 12 -4.39 -8.51 5.67
CA MET A 12 -4.62 -8.30 7.10
C MET A 12 -6.07 -8.70 7.43
N ASP A 13 -6.30 -9.16 8.65
CA ASP A 13 -7.66 -9.27 9.18
C ASP A 13 -8.28 -7.87 9.33
N GLU A 14 -9.61 -7.78 9.37
CA GLU A 14 -10.36 -6.51 9.30
C GLU A 14 -9.97 -5.52 10.41
N ASP A 15 -9.83 -6.01 11.64
CA ASP A 15 -9.42 -5.19 12.79
C ASP A 15 -8.00 -4.64 12.57
N LEU A 16 -7.05 -5.50 12.20
CA LEU A 16 -5.67 -5.09 11.94
C LEU A 16 -5.54 -4.15 10.73
N SER A 17 -6.33 -4.36 9.68
CA SER A 17 -6.37 -3.49 8.50
C SER A 17 -6.87 -2.09 8.89
N THR A 18 -7.93 -2.03 9.70
CA THR A 18 -8.47 -0.77 10.20
C THR A 18 -7.46 -0.04 11.08
N GLU A 19 -6.77 -0.75 11.97
CA GLU A 19 -5.70 -0.17 12.79
C GLU A 19 -4.54 0.35 11.94
N CYS A 20 -4.13 -0.43 10.92
CA CYS A 20 -3.09 -0.02 9.98
C CYS A 20 -3.48 1.26 9.24
N ALA A 21 -4.68 1.29 8.66
CA ALA A 21 -5.16 2.44 7.88
C ALA A 21 -5.19 3.73 8.72
N ASN A 22 -5.70 3.65 9.95
CA ASN A 22 -5.71 4.79 10.87
C ASN A 22 -4.29 5.26 11.21
N TRP A 23 -3.41 4.33 11.58
CA TRP A 23 -2.05 4.66 11.98
C TRP A 23 -1.22 5.25 10.83
N VAL A 24 -1.31 4.66 9.64
CA VAL A 24 -0.62 5.15 8.43
C VAL A 24 -1.14 6.53 8.04
N ALA A 25 -2.46 6.76 8.09
CA ALA A 25 -3.05 8.07 7.81
C ALA A 25 -2.55 9.16 8.79
N GLU A 26 -2.35 8.80 10.07
CA GLU A 26 -1.73 9.69 11.05
C GLU A 26 -0.27 10.02 10.68
N GLN A 27 0.56 9.02 10.35
CA GLN A 27 1.96 9.25 9.95
C GLN A 27 2.06 10.17 8.72
N LEU A 28 1.25 9.89 7.69
CA LEU A 28 1.22 10.70 6.47
C LEU A 28 0.71 12.12 6.73
N SER A 29 -0.29 12.29 7.60
CA SER A 29 -0.79 13.62 7.95
C SER A 29 0.28 14.47 8.62
N GLU A 30 1.10 13.87 9.50
CA GLU A 30 2.25 14.53 10.12
C GLU A 30 3.35 14.88 9.10
N GLU A 31 3.70 13.93 8.22
CA GLU A 31 4.77 14.10 7.23
C GLU A 31 4.45 15.14 6.16
N PHE A 32 3.25 15.09 5.59
CA PHE A 32 2.80 16.00 4.54
C PHE A 32 2.27 17.34 5.09
N GLY A 33 2.12 17.47 6.41
CA GLY A 33 1.58 18.67 7.06
C GLY A 33 0.13 18.97 6.65
N GLY A 34 -0.65 17.92 6.40
CA GLY A 34 -2.00 17.98 5.86
C GLY A 34 -2.93 16.95 6.51
N PHE A 35 -4.14 16.80 5.96
CA PHE A 35 -5.07 15.76 6.38
C PHE A 35 -5.16 14.67 5.32
N ILE A 36 -4.83 13.44 5.71
CA ILE A 36 -5.07 12.23 4.91
C ILE A 36 -6.16 11.42 5.62
N ALA A 37 -7.22 11.10 4.89
CA ALA A 37 -8.33 10.30 5.42
C ALA A 37 -7.92 8.82 5.50
N ALA A 38 -8.23 8.15 6.62
CA ALA A 38 -7.94 6.73 6.80
C ALA A 38 -8.62 5.86 5.75
N GLU A 39 -9.79 6.26 5.26
CA GLU A 39 -10.53 5.56 4.21
C GLU A 39 -9.80 5.53 2.87
N VAL A 40 -8.96 6.54 2.58
CA VAL A 40 -8.09 6.51 1.39
C VAL A 40 -7.01 5.46 1.55
N VAL A 41 -6.42 5.36 2.75
CA VAL A 41 -5.40 4.35 3.04
C VAL A 41 -6.01 2.96 3.01
N ASP A 42 -7.15 2.76 3.66
CA ASP A 42 -7.87 1.48 3.69
C ASP A 42 -8.17 0.95 2.28
N ALA A 43 -8.69 1.80 1.39
CA ALA A 43 -8.93 1.44 0.00
C ALA A 43 -7.64 1.05 -0.74
N VAL A 44 -6.52 1.73 -0.46
CA VAL A 44 -5.22 1.39 -1.04
C VAL A 44 -4.73 0.02 -0.53
N LEU A 45 -4.88 -0.27 0.76
CA LEU A 45 -4.50 -1.56 1.35
C LEU A 45 -5.34 -2.71 0.77
N GLU A 46 -6.64 -2.49 0.58
CA GLU A 46 -7.53 -3.47 -0.05
C GLU A 46 -7.09 -3.77 -1.49
N PHE A 47 -6.90 -2.74 -2.30
CA PHE A 47 -6.48 -2.90 -3.69
C PHE A 47 -5.09 -3.49 -3.82
N GLU A 48 -4.16 -3.13 -2.94
CA GLU A 48 -2.82 -3.69 -2.91
C GLU A 48 -2.88 -5.21 -2.72
N ALA A 49 -3.64 -5.67 -1.73
CA ALA A 49 -3.81 -7.10 -1.48
C ALA A 49 -4.43 -7.82 -2.69
N ASP A 50 -5.45 -7.23 -3.31
CA ASP A 50 -6.09 -7.76 -4.51
C ASP A 50 -5.12 -7.88 -5.68
N ILE A 51 -4.29 -6.86 -5.92
CA ILE A 51 -3.27 -6.85 -6.97
C ILE A 51 -2.23 -7.95 -6.73
N ARG A 52 -1.68 -8.05 -5.51
CA ARG A 52 -0.69 -9.10 -5.17
C ARG A 52 -1.25 -10.50 -5.40
N ILE A 53 -2.51 -10.72 -5.04
CA ILE A 53 -3.20 -12.01 -5.23
C ILE A 53 -3.43 -12.29 -6.71
N ALA A 54 -3.96 -11.32 -7.46
CA ALA A 54 -4.31 -11.46 -8.87
C ALA A 54 -3.07 -11.67 -9.76
N GLU A 55 -1.96 -10.98 -9.45
CA GLU A 55 -0.71 -11.10 -10.20
C GLU A 55 0.19 -12.25 -9.72
N HIS A 56 -0.21 -12.94 -8.65
CA HIS A 56 0.58 -13.98 -7.99
C HIS A 56 2.00 -13.51 -7.59
N ASP A 57 2.12 -12.23 -7.19
CA ASP A 57 3.39 -11.58 -6.85
C ASP A 57 3.35 -10.94 -5.45
N PRO A 58 3.45 -11.76 -4.39
CA PRO A 58 3.38 -11.26 -3.02
C PRO A 58 4.56 -10.34 -2.66
N GLU A 59 5.68 -10.42 -3.37
CA GLU A 59 6.88 -9.62 -3.10
C GLU A 59 7.05 -8.45 -4.09
N MET A 60 6.01 -8.07 -4.84
CA MET A 60 6.05 -6.93 -5.76
C MET A 60 6.61 -5.68 -5.07
N ASP A 61 7.53 -4.99 -5.75
CA ASP A 61 8.17 -3.78 -5.24
C ASP A 61 7.21 -2.60 -5.22
N HIS A 62 7.46 -1.61 -4.36
CA HIS A 62 6.53 -0.50 -4.17
C HIS A 62 6.32 0.33 -5.42
N ALA A 63 7.34 0.52 -6.28
CA ALA A 63 7.19 1.34 -7.46
C ALA A 63 6.23 0.68 -8.47
N SER A 64 6.44 -0.61 -8.74
CA SER A 64 5.50 -1.40 -9.56
C SER A 64 4.09 -1.42 -8.95
N MET A 65 3.98 -1.60 -7.63
CA MET A 65 2.70 -1.61 -6.94
C MET A 65 1.98 -0.25 -7.00
N ALA A 66 2.70 0.86 -6.83
CA ALA A 66 2.15 2.20 -6.92
C ALA A 66 1.62 2.51 -8.32
N GLU A 67 2.28 2.04 -9.38
CA GLU A 67 1.77 2.13 -10.75
C GLU A 67 0.43 1.39 -10.90
N ARG A 68 0.36 0.13 -10.42
CA ARG A 68 -0.87 -0.68 -10.45
C ARG A 68 -2.01 -0.06 -9.64
N LEU A 69 -1.70 0.44 -8.46
CA LEU A 69 -2.66 1.10 -7.59
C LEU A 69 -3.20 2.37 -8.24
N LEU A 70 -2.34 3.16 -8.91
CA LEU A 70 -2.78 4.36 -9.60
C LEU A 70 -3.74 4.03 -10.76
N GLU A 71 -3.43 2.99 -11.55
CA GLU A 71 -4.32 2.47 -12.59
C GLU A 71 -5.66 2.05 -12.00
N ARG A 72 -5.64 1.22 -10.96
CA ARG A 72 -6.83 0.71 -10.27
C ARG A 72 -7.71 1.83 -9.68
N LEU A 73 -7.09 2.81 -9.02
CA LEU A 73 -7.78 3.96 -8.45
C LEU A 73 -8.39 4.85 -9.52
N ALA A 74 -7.71 5.04 -10.66
CA ALA A 74 -8.25 5.78 -11.79
C ALA A 74 -9.49 5.09 -12.38
N GLU A 75 -9.49 3.76 -12.46
CA GLU A 75 -10.65 2.97 -12.91
C GLU A 75 -11.87 3.13 -11.98
N GLU A 76 -11.64 3.28 -10.68
CA GLU A 76 -12.68 3.58 -9.67
C GLU A 76 -13.08 5.08 -9.64
N GLY A 77 -12.48 5.91 -10.50
CA GLY A 77 -12.80 7.33 -10.61
C GLY A 77 -12.15 8.22 -9.56
N ALA A 78 -11.10 7.74 -8.89
CA ALA A 78 -10.29 8.59 -8.03
C ALA A 78 -9.59 9.69 -8.85
N PRO A 79 -9.40 10.90 -8.30
CA PRO A 79 -8.74 11.98 -8.99
C PRO A 79 -7.23 11.73 -9.04
N THR A 80 -6.73 10.98 -10.03
CA THR A 80 -5.29 10.67 -10.19
C THR A 80 -4.57 11.62 -11.16
N ASP A 81 -5.33 12.40 -11.92
CA ASP A 81 -4.86 13.39 -12.89
C ASP A 81 -4.86 14.83 -12.35
N GLN A 82 -5.28 15.03 -11.09
CA GLN A 82 -5.41 16.34 -10.46
C GLN A 82 -4.20 16.68 -9.60
N GLN A 83 -3.86 17.97 -9.51
CA GLN A 83 -2.73 18.46 -8.73
C GLN A 83 -2.83 18.14 -7.22
N TRP A 84 -4.05 18.01 -6.71
CA TRP A 84 -4.39 17.66 -5.31
C TRP A 84 -4.96 16.24 -5.19
N GLY A 85 -4.77 15.45 -6.24
CA GLY A 85 -5.24 14.08 -6.36
C GLY A 85 -4.34 13.06 -5.68
N VAL A 86 -4.68 11.77 -5.84
CA VAL A 86 -3.79 10.68 -5.44
C VAL A 86 -2.60 10.64 -6.42
N THR A 87 -1.39 10.64 -5.88
CA THR A 87 -0.15 10.65 -6.67
C THR A 87 0.67 9.38 -6.42
N PRO A 88 1.56 9.00 -7.37
CA PRO A 88 2.48 7.89 -7.14
C PRO A 88 3.32 8.04 -5.86
N HIS A 89 3.72 9.26 -5.52
CA HIS A 89 4.49 9.52 -4.31
C HIS A 89 3.67 9.21 -3.04
N LEU A 90 2.41 9.64 -2.97
CA LEU A 90 1.54 9.29 -1.84
C LEU A 90 1.36 7.78 -1.71
N LEU A 91 1.16 7.06 -2.82
CA LEU A 91 1.02 5.61 -2.82
C LEU A 91 2.29 4.91 -2.32
N MET A 92 3.47 5.38 -2.75
CA MET A 92 4.76 4.88 -2.26
C MET A 92 4.91 5.05 -0.74
N GLU A 93 4.51 6.22 -0.20
CA GLU A 93 4.58 6.46 1.24
C GLU A 93 3.56 5.63 2.02
N ILE A 94 2.35 5.42 1.49
CA ILE A 94 1.37 4.49 2.08
C ILE A 94 1.97 3.09 2.20
N LEU A 95 2.55 2.56 1.10
CA LEU A 95 3.15 1.23 1.08
C LEU A 95 4.35 1.11 2.04
N PHE A 96 5.16 2.17 2.14
CA PHE A 96 6.28 2.21 3.08
C PHE A 96 5.80 2.17 4.54
N TRP A 97 4.83 3.01 4.90
CA TRP A 97 4.30 3.05 6.26
C TRP A 97 3.52 1.78 6.62
N GLU A 98 2.85 1.14 5.65
CA GLU A 98 2.25 -0.19 5.85
C GLU A 98 3.31 -1.24 6.24
N ASP A 99 4.46 -1.26 5.55
CA ASP A 99 5.56 -2.18 5.87
C ASP A 99 6.08 -1.95 7.30
N GLU A 100 6.24 -0.69 7.71
CA GLU A 100 6.64 -0.33 9.07
C GLU A 100 5.59 -0.80 10.10
N PHE A 101 4.30 -0.56 9.85
CA PHE A 101 3.21 -1.02 10.70
C PHE A 101 3.21 -2.55 10.84
N ARG A 102 3.30 -3.27 9.71
CA ARG A 102 3.38 -4.73 9.69
C ARG A 102 4.60 -5.24 10.47
N GLY A 103 5.73 -4.54 10.38
CA GLY A 103 6.92 -4.79 11.18
C GLY A 103 6.65 -4.69 12.69
N LEU A 104 6.01 -3.61 13.11
CA LEU A 104 5.61 -3.39 14.52
C LEU A 104 4.59 -4.42 15.01
N ALA A 105 3.67 -4.85 14.15
CA ALA A 105 2.68 -5.88 14.42
C ALA A 105 3.25 -7.31 14.40
N GLY A 106 4.55 -7.50 14.14
CA GLY A 106 5.19 -8.81 14.05
C GLY A 106 4.81 -9.62 12.80
N ARG A 107 4.26 -8.96 11.77
CA ARG A 107 3.86 -9.53 10.48
C ARG A 107 4.67 -8.94 9.32
N ALA A 108 5.96 -8.67 9.54
CA ALA A 108 6.84 -8.12 8.53
C ALA A 108 6.79 -8.95 7.24
N ARG A 109 6.52 -8.30 6.11
CA ARG A 109 6.51 -8.95 4.79
C ARG A 109 7.83 -8.73 4.05
N ARG A 110 8.07 -9.54 3.02
CA ARG A 110 9.18 -9.34 2.09
C ARG A 110 8.70 -8.57 0.87
N VAL A 111 9.34 -7.44 0.61
CA VAL A 111 9.15 -6.65 -0.60
C VAL A 111 10.45 -6.66 -1.38
N ARG A 112 10.39 -6.99 -2.67
CA ARG A 112 11.58 -6.95 -3.53
C ARG A 112 12.08 -5.52 -3.65
N PRO A 113 13.41 -5.30 -3.63
CA PRO A 113 13.95 -3.99 -3.93
C PRO A 113 13.67 -3.63 -5.39
N HIS A 114 13.32 -2.36 -5.65
CA HIS A 114 13.11 -1.88 -7.01
C HIS A 114 14.38 -1.99 -7.85
N ALA A 115 14.28 -2.57 -9.05
CA ALA A 115 15.40 -2.74 -9.97
C ALA A 115 15.63 -1.46 -10.79
N GLY A 116 16.19 -0.39 -10.18
CA GLY A 116 16.40 0.86 -10.94
C GLY A 116 17.12 2.04 -10.28
N GLY A 117 17.18 2.18 -8.95
CA GLY A 117 17.78 3.36 -8.32
C GLY A 117 17.16 3.67 -6.95
N PRO A 118 17.70 4.65 -6.19
CA PRO A 118 17.21 4.94 -4.84
C PRO A 118 15.78 5.49 -4.88
N ARG A 119 15.08 5.28 -3.76
CA ARG A 119 13.71 5.73 -3.47
C ARG A 119 13.45 7.16 -3.94
#